data_AF-F3FZ04-F1
#
_entry.id   AF-F3FZ04-F1
#
_cell.length_a   1.000
_cell.length_b   1.000
_cell.length_c   1.000
_cell.angle_alpha   90.00
_cell.angle_beta   90.00
_cell.angle_gamma   90.00
#
_symmetry.space_group_name_H-M   'P 1'
#
loop_
_entity.id
_entity.type
_entity.pdbx_description
1 polymer ?
#
loop_
_entity_poly.entity_id
_entity_poly.type
_entity_poly.pdbx_seq_one_letter_code
_entity_poly.pdbx_strand_id
1 'polypeptide(L)' 'YVIGTAGLEPDASRLREQLRLSLAEYMLPSAFVSLESLPLTANGKL' A
#
# COMPACT_ATOMS: atom_id res chain seq x y z
N TYR A 1 -3.48 -0.97 2.25
CA TYR A 1 -3.75 -1.23 0.82
C TYR A 1 -2.74 -0.47 -0.01
N VAL A 2 -2.34 -1.01 -1.14
CA VAL A 2 -1.41 -0.37 -2.08
C VAL A 2 -2.02 -0.41 -3.47
N ILE A 3 -1.76 0.63 -4.24
CA ILE A 3 -2.19 0.74 -5.64
C ILE A 3 -0.94 0.98 -6.46
N GLY A 4 -0.70 0.07 -7.39
CA GLY A 4 0.38 0.21 -8.36
C GLY A 4 0.00 1.22 -9.44
N THR A 5 1.01 1.87 -10.01
CA THR A 5 0.84 2.53 -11.31
C THR A 5 0.52 1.47 -12.36
N ALA A 6 -0.35 1.78 -13.32
CA ALA A 6 -0.79 0.82 -14.34
C ALA A 6 0.39 0.09 -14.99
N GLY A 7 0.36 -1.25 -14.95
CA GLY A 7 1.41 -2.12 -15.49
C GLY A 7 2.56 -2.44 -14.53
N LEU A 8 2.55 -1.94 -13.29
CA LEU A 8 3.51 -2.30 -12.25
C LEU A 8 2.83 -2.95 -11.05
N GLU A 9 3.22 -4.18 -10.74
CA GLU A 9 2.87 -4.86 -9.50
C GLU A 9 3.77 -4.38 -8.35
N PRO A 10 3.21 -3.83 -7.25
CA PRO A 10 4.00 -3.43 -6.10
C PRO A 10 4.57 -4.65 -5.35
N ASP A 11 5.88 -4.67 -5.09
CA ASP A 11 6.51 -5.67 -4.23
C ASP A 11 6.37 -5.27 -2.74
N ALA A 12 5.57 -6.05 -2.01
CA ALA A 12 5.32 -5.85 -0.58
C ALA A 12 6.59 -5.87 0.28
N SER A 13 7.58 -6.71 -0.06
CA SER A 13 8.85 -6.80 0.69
C SER A 13 9.65 -5.52 0.49
N ARG A 14 9.71 -5.03 -0.75
CA ARG A 14 10.43 -3.80 -1.08
C ARG A 14 9.80 -2.58 -0.42
N LEU A 15 8.47 -2.51 -0.41
CA LEU A 15 7.72 -1.45 0.28
C LEU A 15 8.02 -1.44 1.78
N ARG A 16 8.03 -2.63 2.42
CA ARG A 16 8.37 -2.77 3.84
C ARG A 16 9.78 -2.28 4.15
N GLU A 17 10.76 -2.65 3.33
CA GLU A 17 12.15 -2.19 3.49
C GLU A 17 12.26 -0.67 3.44
N GLN A 18 11.60 -0.03 2.46
CA GLN A 18 11.62 1.42 2.31
C GLN A 18 10.96 2.13 3.50
N LEU A 19 9.80 1.64 3.97
CA LEU A 19 9.10 2.22 5.11
C LEU A 19 9.90 2.09 6.42
N ARG A 20 10.70 1.04 6.58
CA ARG A 20 11.54 0.85 7.77
C ARG A 20 12.64 1.92 7.92
N LEU A 21 12.96 2.63 6.84
CA LEU A 21 13.94 3.73 6.88
C LEU A 21 13.38 5.01 7.50
N SER A 22 12.06 5.17 7.53
CA SER A 22 11.39 6.39 7.98
C SER A 22 10.37 6.18 9.11
N LEU A 23 9.91 4.94 9.32
CA LEU A 23 8.91 4.58 10.32
C LEU A 23 9.49 3.66 11.40
N ALA A 24 8.98 3.81 12.64
CA ALA A 24 9.25 2.87 13.72
C ALA A 24 8.61 1.50 13.46
N GLU A 25 9.13 0.43 14.07
CA GLU A 25 8.67 -0.95 13.79
C GLU A 25 7.17 -1.18 14.06
N TYR A 26 6.61 -0.54 15.08
CA TYR A 26 5.18 -0.66 15.40
C TYR A 26 4.26 0.09 14.42
N MET A 27 4.81 0.96 13.57
CA MET A 27 4.08 1.65 12.50
C MET A 27 4.14 0.90 11.17
N LEU A 28 4.96 -0.16 11.07
CA LEU A 28 5.04 -0.95 9.85
C LEU A 28 3.78 -1.81 9.69
N PRO A 29 3.11 -1.76 8.52
CA PRO A 29 2.00 -2.66 8.23
C PRO A 29 2.42 -4.13 8.33
N SER A 30 1.52 -4.95 8.88
CA SER A 30 1.70 -6.41 8.94
C SER A 30 1.49 -7.08 7.57
N ALA A 31 0.71 -6.45 6.69
CA ALA A 31 0.44 -6.95 5.34
C ALA A 31 0.20 -5.80 4.36
N PHE A 32 0.49 -6.06 3.08
CA PHE A 32 0.15 -5.20 1.96
C PHE A 32 -0.77 -5.98 1.02
N VAL A 33 -1.83 -5.31 0.56
CA VAL A 33 -2.82 -5.87 -0.36
C VAL A 33 -2.88 -4.96 -1.58
N SER A 34 -2.57 -5.50 -2.75
CA SER A 34 -2.67 -4.81 -4.04
C SER A 34 -4.12 -4.68 -4.47
N LEU A 35 -4.50 -3.48 -4.89
CA LEU A 35 -5.80 -3.19 -5.48
C LEU A 35 -5.59 -2.51 -6.83
N GLU A 36 -6.48 -2.76 -7.79
CA GLU A 36 -6.48 -2.06 -9.08
C GLU A 36 -6.88 -0.58 -8.91
N SER A 37 -7.76 -0.28 -7.95
CA SER A 37 -8.18 1.08 -7.61
C SER A 37 -8.62 1.18 -6.15
N LEU A 38 -8.69 2.40 -5.61
CA LEU A 38 -9.21 2.61 -4.25
C LEU A 38 -10.73 2.33 -4.26
N PRO A 39 -11.24 1.56 -3.30
CA PRO A 39 -12.68 1.39 -3.16
C PRO A 39 -13.28 2.74 -2.79
N LEU A 40 -14.15 3.26 -3.65
CA LEU A 40 -14.91 4.47 -3.37
C LEU A 40 -16.23 4.08 -2.72
N THR A 41 -16.63 4.81 -1.69
CA THR A 41 -17.99 4.79 -1.16
C THR A 41 -18.96 5.35 -2.21
N ALA A 42 -20.28 5.11 -2.06
CA ALA A 42 -21.30 5.57 -3.00
C ALA A 42 -21.28 7.10 -3.26
N ASN A 43 -20.72 7.88 -2.34
CA ASN A 43 -20.53 9.33 -2.48
C ASN A 43 -19.15 9.73 -3.01
N GLY A 44 -18.37 8.79 -3.55
CA GLY A 44 -17.03 9.03 -4.10
C GLY A 44 -15.95 9.32 -3.04
N LYS A 45 -16.22 9.07 -1.75
CA LYS A 45 -15.22 9.24 -0.69
C LYS A 45 -14.43 7.95 -0.50
N LEU A 46 -13.18 8.10 -0.09
CA LEU A 46 -12.38 7.03 0.49
C LEU A 46 -12.84 6.71 1.91
#